data_AF-A0A6A4PSE6-F1
#
_entry.id   AF-A0A6A4PSE6-F1
#
_cell.length_a   1.000
_cell.length_b   1.000
_cell.length_c   1.000
_cell.angle_alpha   90.00
_cell.angle_beta   90.00
_cell.angle_gamma   90.00
#
_symmetry.space_group_name_H-M   'P 1'
#
loop_
_entity.id
_entity.type
_entity.pdbx_description
1 polymer ?
#
loop_
_entity_poly.entity_id
_entity_poly.type
_entity_poly.pdbx_seq_one_letter_code
_entity_poly.pdbx_strand_id
1 'polypeptide(L)'
;METQTGHLKRIDELHASYLAFQYPLLFPFGEDGYRHDVCHRATPNSQKKKRNRLTVREWISFKLQTRTNEAQTLLRSRRLFHQFLVDAYTMVESERLSFIKRNQSKLRVDKYINLNDSQTTDKSQ
;
A
#
# COMPACT_ATOMS: atom_id res chain seq x y z
N MET A 1 2.81 -18.35 13.10
CA MET A 1 3.24 -19.58 12.42
C MET A 1 2.05 -20.12 11.67
N GLU A 2 2.13 -20.23 10.34
CA GLU A 2 1.11 -20.89 9.51
C GLU A 2 1.08 -22.38 9.88
N THR A 3 -0.05 -22.86 10.38
CA THR A 3 -0.28 -24.29 10.64
C THR A 3 -0.51 -25.01 9.31
N GLN A 4 0.10 -26.18 9.12
CA GLN A 4 -0.08 -27.03 7.93
C GLN A 4 -1.48 -27.64 7.93
N THR A 5 -2.49 -26.86 7.57
CA THR A 5 -3.90 -27.31 7.48
C THR A 5 -4.19 -28.06 6.18
N GLY A 6 -3.20 -28.25 5.30
CA GLY A 6 -3.34 -28.94 4.01
C GLY A 6 -4.17 -28.19 2.96
N HIS A 7 -4.68 -26.99 3.29
CA HIS A 7 -5.50 -26.18 2.39
C HIS A 7 -4.67 -25.10 1.69
N LEU A 8 -4.88 -24.95 0.38
CA LEU A 8 -4.25 -23.90 -0.42
C LEU A 8 -4.81 -22.53 -0.01
N LYS A 9 -3.93 -21.62 0.41
CA LYS A 9 -4.27 -20.22 0.68
C LYS A 9 -3.87 -19.37 -0.52
N ARG A 10 -4.80 -18.53 -0.97
CA ARG A 10 -4.50 -17.54 -2.00
C ARG A 10 -3.71 -16.38 -1.38
N ILE A 11 -2.56 -16.07 -1.97
CA ILE A 11 -1.75 -14.90 -1.62
C ILE A 11 -2.20 -13.75 -2.54
N ASP A 12 -2.59 -12.63 -1.95
CA ASP A 12 -2.90 -11.41 -2.69
C ASP A 12 -1.68 -10.49 -2.77
N GLU A 13 -1.74 -9.49 -3.66
CA GLU A 13 -0.65 -8.53 -3.88
C GLU A 13 -0.36 -7.68 -2.63
N LEU A 14 -1.32 -7.58 -1.70
CA LEU A 14 -1.18 -6.86 -0.44
C LEU A 14 -0.76 -7.77 0.74
N HIS A 15 -0.44 -9.04 0.46
CA HIS A 15 0.02 -9.98 1.46
C HIS A 15 1.47 -9.69 1.86
N ALA A 16 1.79 -9.83 3.16
CA ALA A 16 3.14 -9.59 3.67
C ALA A 16 4.20 -10.44 2.96
N SER A 17 3.89 -11.71 2.70
CA SER A 17 4.84 -12.65 2.07
C SER A 17 4.94 -12.53 0.54
N TYR A 18 4.12 -11.69 -0.12
CA TYR A 18 4.04 -11.62 -1.59
C TYR A 18 5.41 -11.33 -2.23
N LEU A 19 6.09 -10.28 -1.77
CA LEU A 19 7.38 -9.85 -2.33
C LEU A 19 8.51 -10.84 -2.08
N ALA A 20 8.53 -11.47 -0.89
CA ALA A 20 9.53 -12.47 -0.55
C ALA A 20 9.42 -13.72 -1.44
N PHE A 21 8.18 -14.16 -1.74
CA PHE A 21 7.95 -15.29 -2.64
C PHE A 21 8.23 -14.96 -4.11
N GLN A 22 7.93 -13.73 -4.54
CA GLN A 22 8.19 -13.30 -5.91
C GLN A 22 9.68 -13.04 -6.18
N TYR A 23 10.43 -12.57 -5.16
CA TYR A 23 11.84 -12.21 -5.28
C TYR A 23 12.74 -12.90 -4.23
N PRO A 24 12.88 -14.24 -4.26
CA PRO A 24 13.71 -14.94 -3.27
C PRO A 24 15.18 -14.49 -3.25
N LEU A 25 15.72 -14.06 -4.39
CA LEU A 25 17.09 -13.54 -4.50
C LEU A 25 17.27 -12.17 -3.81
N LEU A 26 16.21 -11.37 -3.71
CA LEU A 26 16.23 -10.09 -3.00
C LEU A 26 15.97 -10.27 -1.50
N PHE A 27 15.21 -11.30 -1.14
CA PHE A 27 14.78 -11.58 0.23
C PHE A 27 15.19 -13.00 0.64
N PRO A 28 16.51 -13.29 0.76
CA PRO A 28 17.00 -14.64 1.05
C PRO A 28 16.52 -15.19 2.40
N PHE A 29 16.14 -14.31 3.32
CA PHE A 29 15.64 -14.66 4.65
C PHE A 29 14.10 -14.66 4.74
N GLY A 30 13.38 -14.41 3.64
CA GLY A 30 11.93 -14.36 3.64
C GLY A 30 11.36 -13.19 4.45
N GLU A 31 11.93 -11.99 4.31
CA GLU A 31 11.48 -10.79 5.04
C GLU A 31 9.98 -10.52 4.84
N ASP A 32 9.30 -10.12 5.92
CA ASP A 32 7.91 -9.66 5.85
C ASP A 32 7.82 -8.35 5.05
N GLY A 33 6.95 -8.35 4.04
CA GLY A 33 6.61 -7.18 3.23
C GLY A 33 5.62 -6.23 3.92
N TYR A 34 4.88 -5.48 3.10
CA TYR A 34 3.87 -4.54 3.61
C TYR A 34 2.74 -5.28 4.35
N ARG A 35 2.28 -4.69 5.46
CA ARG A 35 1.08 -5.13 6.18
C ARG A 35 0.15 -3.96 6.46
N HIS A 36 -1.14 -4.20 6.30
CA HIS A 36 -2.18 -3.18 6.48
C HIS A 36 -2.37 -2.71 7.95
N ASP A 37 -1.87 -3.48 8.92
CA ASP A 37 -1.98 -3.20 10.35
C ASP A 37 -0.84 -2.31 10.89
N VAL A 38 0.14 -1.95 10.05
CA VAL A 38 1.26 -1.10 10.46
C VAL A 38 0.82 0.35 10.63
N CYS A 39 0.97 0.87 11.84
CA CYS A 39 0.74 2.27 12.17
C CYS A 39 2.03 3.08 12.07
N HIS A 40 1.89 4.38 11.85
CA HIS A 40 3.00 5.31 11.99
C HIS A 40 3.52 5.33 13.44
N ARG A 41 4.82 5.61 13.60
CA ARG A 41 5.40 5.84 14.92
C ARG A 41 4.65 6.96 15.65
N ALA A 42 4.29 6.74 16.91
CA ALA A 42 3.68 7.76 17.74
C ALA A 42 4.64 8.93 17.94
N THR A 43 4.19 10.13 17.61
CA THR A 43 4.90 11.40 17.83
C THR A 43 3.98 12.35 18.59
N PRO A 44 4.48 13.38 19.27
CA PRO A 44 3.64 14.33 20.02
C PRO A 44 2.53 14.96 19.15
N ASN A 45 2.80 15.13 17.85
CA ASN A 45 1.85 15.65 16.87
C ASN A 45 0.93 14.58 16.23
N SER A 46 1.04 13.29 16.60
CA SER A 46 0.22 12.23 15.99
C SER A 46 -1.28 12.38 16.26
N GLN A 47 -1.67 13.06 17.35
CA GLN A 47 -3.07 13.41 17.67
C GLN A 47 -3.72 14.27 16.57
N LYS A 48 -2.94 15.04 15.80
CA LYS A 48 -3.45 15.91 14.72
C LYS A 48 -3.60 15.21 13.37
N LYS A 49 -3.10 13.98 13.21
CA LYS A 49 -3.13 13.27 11.91
C LYS A 49 -4.45 12.54 11.72
N LYS A 50 -5.20 12.92 10.68
CA LYS A 50 -6.43 12.24 10.25
C LYS A 50 -6.18 10.76 9.84
N ARG A 51 -4.96 10.41 9.45
CA ARG A 51 -4.56 9.05 9.04
C ARG A 51 -3.36 8.58 9.87
N ASN A 52 -3.53 7.47 10.58
CA ASN A 52 -2.47 6.85 11.37
C ASN A 52 -1.89 5.57 10.74
N ARG A 53 -2.54 5.00 9.72
CA ARG A 53 -2.08 3.78 9.04
C ARG A 53 -1.13 4.07 7.91
N LEU A 54 -0.03 3.30 7.86
CA LEU A 54 1.01 3.36 6.84
C LEU A 54 0.46 2.82 5.51
N THR A 55 0.69 3.56 4.43
CA THR A 55 0.27 3.20 3.06
C THR A 55 1.30 2.31 2.38
N VAL A 56 0.89 1.57 1.36
CA VAL A 56 1.82 0.78 0.52
C VAL A 56 2.88 1.70 -0.10
N ARG A 57 2.44 2.89 -0.56
CA ARG A 57 3.33 3.89 -1.16
C ARG A 57 4.40 4.38 -0.18
N GLU A 58 4.03 4.68 1.06
CA GLU A 58 4.98 5.10 2.10
C GLU A 58 5.97 3.97 2.41
N TRP A 59 5.48 2.73 2.52
CA TRP A 59 6.33 1.56 2.74
C TRP A 59 7.36 1.35 1.62
N ILE A 60 6.93 1.42 0.36
CA ILE A 60 7.84 1.30 -0.80
C ILE A 60 8.85 2.44 -0.79
N SER A 61 8.41 3.68 -0.56
CA SER A 61 9.32 4.84 -0.51
C SER A 61 10.40 4.67 0.57
N PHE A 62 10.02 4.08 1.71
CA PHE A 62 10.96 3.74 2.78
C PHE A 62 11.95 2.66 2.35
N LYS A 63 11.52 1.62 1.62
CA LYS A 63 12.42 0.55 1.12
C LYS A 63 13.33 1.02 -0.02
N LEU A 64 12.89 2.00 -0.82
CA LEU A 64 13.69 2.59 -1.91
C LEU A 64 14.70 3.64 -1.41
N GLN A 65 14.49 4.19 -0.22
CA GLN A 65 15.37 5.20 0.34
C GLN A 65 16.74 4.61 0.69
N THR A 66 17.79 5.09 0.03
CA THR A 66 19.18 4.72 0.37
C THR A 66 19.56 5.25 1.76
N ARG A 67 20.18 4.39 2.57
CA ARG A 67 20.75 4.74 3.89
C ARG A 67 22.14 4.17 4.02
N THR A 68 22.99 4.83 4.81
CA THR A 68 24.40 4.42 5.01
C THR A 68 24.54 3.12 5.78
N ASN A 69 23.60 2.81 6.68
CA ASN A 69 23.68 1.67 7.60
C ASN A 69 22.85 0.46 7.14
N GLU A 70 22.39 0.43 5.89
CA GLU A 70 21.54 -0.63 5.35
C GLU A 70 22.12 -1.19 4.04
N ALA A 71 21.88 -2.47 3.78
CA ALA A 71 22.33 -3.12 2.55
C ALA A 71 21.56 -2.57 1.34
N GLN A 72 22.28 -2.12 0.31
CA GLN A 72 21.70 -1.61 -0.93
C GLN A 72 21.39 -2.73 -1.95
N THR A 73 21.18 -3.97 -1.49
CA THR A 73 20.99 -5.15 -2.33
C THR A 73 19.84 -4.96 -3.33
N LEU A 74 18.72 -4.41 -2.86
CA LEU A 74 17.56 -4.09 -3.69
C LEU A 74 17.93 -3.13 -4.83
N LEU A 75 18.56 -2.00 -4.52
CA LEU A 75 18.93 -0.96 -5.47
C LEU A 75 20.02 -1.43 -6.47
N ARG A 76 20.88 -2.36 -6.07
CA ARG A 76 21.99 -2.88 -6.89
C ARG A 76 21.62 -4.08 -7.76
N SER A 77 20.38 -4.57 -7.67
CA SER A 77 19.92 -5.77 -8.38
C SER A 77 19.58 -5.59 -9.87
N ARG A 78 19.82 -4.37 -10.43
CA ARG A 78 19.72 -4.04 -11.87
C ARG A 78 18.36 -4.41 -12.48
N ARG A 79 18.30 -5.41 -13.36
CA ARG A 79 17.04 -5.80 -14.05
C ARG A 79 15.95 -6.22 -13.05
N LEU A 80 16.35 -6.88 -11.97
CA LEU A 80 15.43 -7.33 -10.93
C LEU A 80 14.83 -6.13 -10.17
N PHE A 81 15.61 -5.07 -9.99
CA PHE A 81 15.13 -3.81 -9.42
C PHE A 81 14.03 -3.17 -10.27
N HIS A 82 14.20 -3.15 -11.60
CA HIS A 82 13.16 -2.61 -12.48
C HIS A 82 11.85 -3.40 -12.39
N GLN A 83 11.94 -4.72 -12.33
CA GLN A 83 10.76 -5.57 -12.15
C GLN A 83 10.10 -5.31 -10.79
N PHE A 84 10.90 -5.23 -9.73
CA PHE A 84 10.42 -4.88 -8.39
C PHE A 84 9.70 -3.53 -8.36
N LEU A 85 10.21 -2.51 -9.06
CA LEU A 85 9.55 -1.20 -9.14
C LEU A 85 8.19 -1.25 -9.81
N VAL A 86 8.06 -2.03 -10.89
CA VAL A 86 6.79 -2.22 -11.59
C VAL A 86 5.79 -2.92 -10.65
N ASP A 87 6.20 -4.00 -10.00
CA ASP A 87 5.34 -4.73 -9.06
C ASP A 87 4.96 -3.85 -7.86
N ALA A 88 5.90 -3.09 -7.32
CA ALA A 88 5.66 -2.13 -6.25
C ALA A 88 4.60 -1.08 -6.66
N TYR A 89 4.64 -0.59 -7.90
CA TYR A 89 3.60 0.30 -8.42
C TYR A 89 2.24 -0.39 -8.52
N THR A 90 2.19 -1.64 -9.00
CA THR A 90 0.93 -2.40 -9.03
C THR A 90 0.32 -2.59 -7.63
N MET A 91 1.15 -2.84 -6.61
CA MET A 91 0.67 -2.94 -5.22
C MET A 91 0.05 -1.62 -4.72
N VAL A 92 0.62 -0.47 -5.10
CA VAL A 92 0.05 0.85 -4.77
C VAL A 92 -1.31 1.05 -5.44
N GLU A 93 -1.43 0.70 -6.72
CA GLU A 93 -2.70 0.80 -7.43
C GLU A 93 -3.75 -0.19 -6.88
N SER A 94 -3.34 -1.38 -6.46
CA SER A 94 -4.22 -2.33 -5.80
C SER A 94 -4.71 -1.84 -4.43
N GLU A 95 -3.89 -1.12 -3.66
CA GLU A 95 -4.36 -0.42 -2.44
C GLU A 95 -5.43 0.63 -2.80
N ARG A 96 -5.22 1.40 -3.86
CA ARG A 96 -6.17 2.44 -4.32
C ARG A 96 -7.50 1.85 -4.80
N LEU A 97 -7.46 0.81 -5.62
CA LEU A 97 -8.64 0.11 -6.09
C LEU A 97 -9.41 -0.53 -4.93
N SER A 98 -8.69 -1.12 -3.98
CA SER A 98 -9.27 -1.69 -2.77
C SER A 98 -9.97 -0.62 -1.92
N PHE A 99 -9.39 0.58 -1.80
CA PHE A 99 -10.02 1.72 -1.14
C PHE A 99 -11.32 2.13 -1.85
N ILE A 100 -11.29 2.30 -3.17
CA ILE A 100 -12.47 2.67 -3.97
C ILE A 100 -13.57 1.63 -3.81
N LYS A 101 -13.23 0.34 -3.90
CA LYS A 101 -14.17 -0.78 -3.75
C LYS A 101 -14.83 -0.81 -2.38
N ARG A 102 -14.07 -0.58 -1.31
CA ARG A 102 -14.56 -0.64 0.09
C ARG A 102 -15.33 0.62 0.53
N ASN A 103 -15.09 1.78 -0.09
CA ASN A 103 -15.69 3.06 0.31
C ASN A 103 -16.77 3.56 -0.67
N GLN A 104 -17.33 2.68 -1.50
CA GLN A 104 -18.32 3.02 -2.52
C GLN A 104 -19.52 3.83 -2.01
N SER A 105 -20.04 3.51 -0.82
CA SER A 105 -21.21 4.22 -0.27
C SER A 105 -20.92 5.70 -0.03
N LYS A 106 -19.79 6.02 0.61
CA LYS A 106 -19.36 7.40 0.86
C LYS A 106 -19.07 8.15 -0.45
N LEU A 107 -18.30 7.52 -1.34
CA LEU A 107 -17.92 8.11 -2.62
C LEU A 107 -19.13 8.41 -3.53
N ARG A 108 -20.17 7.56 -3.49
CA ARG A 108 -21.41 7.79 -4.26
C ARG A 108 -22.24 8.91 -3.65
N VAL A 109 -22.37 8.96 -2.33
CA VAL A 109 -23.10 10.04 -1.63
C VAL A 109 -22.45 11.39 -1.90
N ASP A 110 -21.13 11.49 -1.80
CA ASP A 110 -20.40 12.73 -2.11
C ASP A 110 -20.67 13.19 -3.55
N LYS A 111 -20.76 12.26 -4.52
CA LYS A 111 -21.09 12.59 -5.90
C LYS A 111 -22.48 13.21 -6.05
N TYR A 112 -23.48 12.68 -5.34
CA TYR A 112 -24.85 13.21 -5.41
C TYR A 112 -24.98 14.59 -4.76
N ILE A 113 -24.31 14.80 -3.62
CA ILE A 113 -24.29 16.12 -2.94
C ILE A 113 -23.71 17.18 -3.87
N ASN A 114 -22.53 16.91 -4.45
CA ASN A 114 -21.88 17.85 -5.37
C ASN A 114 -22.74 18.17 -6.61
N LEU A 115 -23.46 17.19 -7.15
CA LEU A 115 -24.38 17.41 -8.28
C LEU A 115 -25.54 18.31 -7.88
N ASN A 116 -26.17 18.07 -6.73
CA ASN A 116 -27.28 18.88 -6.25
C ASN A 116 -26.85 20.33 -5.99
N ASP A 117 -25.69 20.53 -5.35
CA ASP A 117 -25.16 21.85 -5.03
C ASP A 117 -24.85 22.67 -6.30
N SER A 118 -24.36 22.02 -7.36
CA SER A 118 -24.14 22.67 -8.66
C SER A 118 -25.45 23.14 -9.31
N GLN A 119 -26.51 22.32 -9.27
CA GLN A 119 -27.82 22.69 -9.82
C GLN A 119 -28.50 23.82 -9.04
N THR A 120 -28.31 23.90 -7.72
CA THR A 120 -28.83 25.02 -6.93
C THR A 120 -28.12 26.33 -7.21
N THR A 121 -26.85 26.27 -7.61
CA THR A 121 -26.04 27.45 -7.96
C THR A 121 -26.50 28.05 -9.30
N ASP A 122 -26.75 27.21 -10.32
CA ASP A 122 -27.28 27.66 -11.63
C ASP A 122 -28.70 28.25 -11.55
N LYS A 123 -29.50 27.85 -10.57
CA LYS A 123 -30.85 28.41 -10.34
C LYS A 123 -30.87 29.74 -9.60
N SER A 124 -29.73 30.16 -9.05
CA SER A 124 -29.61 31.39 -8.24
C SER A 124 -28.97 32.55 -9.02
N GLN A 125 -28.76 32.40 -10.32
CA GLN A 125 -28.38 33.45 -11.28
C GLN A 125 -29.55 33.79 -12.20
#